data_AF-W9W7B1-F1
#
_entry.id   AF-W9W7B1-F1
#
_cell.length_a   1.000
_cell.length_b   1.000
_cell.length_c   1.000
_cell.angle_alpha   90.00
_cell.angle_beta   90.00
_cell.angle_gamma   90.00
#
_symmetry.space_group_name_H-M   'P 1'
#
loop_
_entity.id
_entity.type
_entity.pdbx_description
1 polymer ?
#
loop_
_entity_poly.entity_id
_entity_poly.type
_entity_poly.pdbx_seq_one_letter_code
_entity_poly.pdbx_strand_id
1 'polypeptide(L)'
;ICALGYNVAESETNTFWASDLMHRLYHMPAFGETHVGHYSEDYQGVLELAEHNSTFSTRDSDALQYFALEVYAFDIAVPGVGCAGPNSTTADGSATPTQEPASASTTTSAAEVSD
;
A
#
# COMPACT_ATOMS: atom_id res chain seq x y z
N ILE A 1 6.62 -5.61 -5.22
CA ILE A 1 5.46 -5.33 -4.35
C ILE A 1 4.29 -4.88 -5.23
N CYS A 2 3.08 -5.37 -4.97
CA CYS A 2 1.82 -5.10 -5.70
C CYS A 2 1.75 -5.44 -7.20
N ALA A 3 2.64 -6.30 -7.71
CA ALA A 3 2.67 -6.68 -9.12
C ALA A 3 2.70 -8.20 -9.25
N LEU A 4 2.29 -8.71 -10.42
CA LEU A 4 2.32 -10.14 -10.76
C LEU A 4 1.56 -11.03 -9.75
N GLY A 5 0.47 -10.50 -9.19
CA GLY A 5 -0.38 -11.20 -8.23
C GLY A 5 0.09 -11.13 -6.77
N TYR A 6 1.24 -10.50 -6.48
CA TYR A 6 1.67 -10.27 -5.10
C TYR A 6 0.73 -9.32 -4.37
N ASN A 7 0.29 -9.70 -3.18
CA ASN A 7 -0.41 -8.85 -2.24
C ASN A 7 0.07 -9.10 -0.81
N VAL A 8 -0.10 -8.11 0.06
CA VAL A 8 0.48 -8.09 1.40
C VAL A 8 -0.15 -9.15 2.32
N ALA A 9 -1.46 -9.44 2.19
CA ALA A 9 -2.12 -10.40 3.06
C ALA A 9 -1.82 -11.88 2.74
N GLU A 10 -1.62 -12.22 1.47
CA GLU A 10 -1.55 -13.62 1.02
C GLU A 10 -0.16 -14.06 0.58
N SER A 11 0.77 -13.13 0.34
CA SER A 11 2.12 -13.46 -0.14
C SER A 11 3.14 -13.45 0.99
N GLU A 12 4.16 -14.30 0.88
CA GLU A 12 5.23 -14.37 1.89
C GLU A 12 6.00 -13.03 1.98
N THR A 13 6.22 -12.54 3.20
CA THR A 13 6.92 -11.27 3.45
C THR A 13 8.41 -11.32 3.08
N ASN A 14 8.97 -12.50 2.82
CA ASN A 14 10.34 -12.67 2.33
C ASN A 14 10.45 -12.76 0.79
N THR A 15 9.34 -12.60 0.05
CA THR A 15 9.34 -12.64 -1.43
C THR A 15 10.28 -11.58 -2.03
N PHE A 16 10.35 -10.40 -1.40
CA PHE A 16 11.26 -9.32 -1.80
C PHE A 16 12.28 -9.06 -0.71
N TRP A 17 13.56 -8.92 -1.11
CA TRP A 17 14.67 -8.69 -0.19
C TRP A 17 14.45 -7.48 0.73
N ALA A 18 13.91 -6.38 0.20
CA ALA A 18 13.65 -5.18 1.01
C ALA A 18 12.64 -5.45 2.14
N SER A 19 11.66 -6.32 1.88
CA SER A 19 10.67 -6.70 2.89
C SER A 19 11.30 -7.58 3.97
N ASP A 20 12.01 -8.65 3.60
CA ASP A 20 12.75 -9.53 4.54
C ASP A 20 13.77 -8.73 5.38
N LEU A 21 14.48 -7.79 4.75
CA LEU A 21 15.46 -6.94 5.42
C LEU A 21 14.82 -6.14 6.56
N MET A 22 13.63 -5.57 6.36
CA MET A 22 12.97 -4.74 7.37
C MET A 22 12.70 -5.52 8.66
N HIS A 23 12.15 -6.74 8.55
CA HIS A 23 11.92 -7.60 9.72
C HIS A 23 13.24 -7.92 10.44
N ARG A 24 14.29 -8.30 9.70
CA ARG A 24 15.62 -8.59 10.27
C ARG A 24 16.26 -7.37 10.91
N LEU A 25 16.05 -6.19 10.34
CA LEU A 25 16.57 -4.94 10.87
C LEU A 25 15.99 -4.68 12.26
N TYR A 26 14.70 -4.94 12.47
CA TYR A 26 14.08 -4.80 13.79
C TYR A 26 14.65 -5.75 14.85
N HIS A 27 15.14 -6.92 14.47
CA HIS A 27 15.84 -7.83 15.41
C HIS A 27 17.24 -7.35 15.81
N MET A 28 17.82 -6.37 15.10
CA MET A 28 19.13 -5.84 15.45
C MET A 28 19.02 -4.87 16.64
N PRO A 29 19.82 -5.03 17.73
CA PRO A 29 19.73 -4.18 18.91
C PRO A 29 19.90 -2.68 18.64
N ALA A 30 20.66 -2.31 17.62
CA ALA A 30 20.87 -0.92 17.23
C ALA A 30 19.65 -0.25 16.57
N PHE A 31 18.65 -1.02 16.14
CA PHE A 31 17.47 -0.54 15.44
C PHE A 31 16.19 -0.84 16.21
N GLY A 32 16.00 -2.09 16.65
CA GLY A 32 14.86 -2.46 17.48
C GLY A 32 14.99 -2.07 18.95
N GLU A 33 16.18 -1.64 19.40
CA GLU A 33 16.46 -1.21 20.77
C GLU A 33 16.03 -2.21 21.86
N THR A 34 15.94 -3.51 21.52
CA THR A 34 15.32 -4.56 22.36
C THR A 34 13.86 -4.27 22.76
N HIS A 35 13.26 -3.27 22.14
CA HIS A 35 11.91 -2.79 22.35
C HIS A 35 10.94 -3.37 21.33
N VAL A 36 11.41 -3.56 20.09
CA VAL A 36 10.71 -4.30 19.04
C VAL A 36 11.00 -5.78 19.22
N GLY A 37 9.94 -6.58 19.29
CA GLY A 37 9.98 -8.03 19.43
C GLY A 37 9.09 -8.70 18.39
N HIS A 38 8.89 -10.01 18.55
CA HIS A 38 8.05 -10.82 17.68
C HIS A 38 6.87 -11.36 18.49
N TYR A 39 5.68 -10.79 18.29
CA TYR A 39 4.45 -11.01 19.05
C TYR A 39 3.32 -11.60 18.19
N SER A 40 3.45 -11.53 16.87
CA SER A 40 2.60 -12.21 15.90
C SER A 40 3.47 -12.98 14.90
N GLU A 41 2.89 -13.76 13.99
CA GLU A 41 3.65 -14.60 13.02
C GLU A 41 3.27 -14.34 11.57
N ASP A 42 2.08 -13.79 11.31
CA ASP A 42 1.54 -13.59 9.97
C ASP A 42 0.57 -12.41 9.91
N TYR A 43 0.04 -12.14 8.71
CA TYR A 43 -0.86 -11.02 8.46
C TYR A 43 -2.12 -11.06 9.36
N GLN A 44 -2.73 -12.22 9.58
CA GLN A 44 -3.89 -12.33 10.45
C GLN A 44 -3.52 -12.14 11.92
N GLY A 45 -2.39 -12.72 12.35
CA GLY A 45 -1.86 -12.52 13.69
C GLY A 45 -1.60 -11.04 13.99
N VAL A 46 -1.13 -10.26 13.02
CA VAL A 46 -0.97 -8.81 13.18
C VAL A 46 -2.31 -8.10 13.36
N LEU A 47 -3.33 -8.46 12.58
CA LEU A 47 -4.66 -7.87 12.71
C LEU A 47 -5.30 -8.20 14.07
N GLU A 48 -5.21 -9.46 14.52
CA GLU A 48 -5.67 -9.89 15.84
C GLU A 48 -4.91 -9.19 16.97
N LEU A 49 -3.59 -9.05 16.83
CA LEU A 49 -2.75 -8.32 17.78
C LEU A 49 -3.15 -6.84 17.83
N ALA A 50 -3.44 -6.21 16.69
CA ALA A 50 -3.88 -4.83 16.63
C ALA A 50 -5.26 -4.63 17.29
N GLU A 51 -6.20 -5.55 17.07
CA GLU A 51 -7.56 -5.48 17.62
C GLU A 51 -7.59 -5.71 19.13
N HIS A 52 -6.83 -6.67 19.64
CA HIS A 52 -6.93 -7.12 21.03
C HIS A 52 -5.78 -6.64 21.92
N ASN A 53 -4.64 -6.24 21.35
CA ASN A 53 -3.46 -5.82 22.12
C ASN A 53 -2.61 -4.77 21.39
N SER A 54 -3.24 -3.65 21.06
CA SER A 54 -2.64 -2.54 20.31
C SER A 54 -1.33 -2.01 20.88
N THR A 55 -1.06 -2.20 22.19
CA THR A 55 0.22 -1.83 22.81
C THR A 55 1.39 -2.61 22.21
N PHE A 56 1.23 -3.93 21.97
CA PHE A 56 2.28 -4.75 21.38
C PHE A 56 2.33 -4.65 19.86
N SER A 57 1.21 -4.33 19.20
CA SER A 57 1.20 -4.12 17.74
C SER A 57 2.23 -3.07 17.27
N THR A 58 2.39 -1.97 18.02
CA THR A 58 3.42 -0.96 17.70
C THR A 58 4.87 -1.38 17.97
N ARG A 59 5.08 -2.57 18.54
CA ARG A 59 6.37 -3.14 18.93
C ARG A 59 6.60 -4.51 18.30
N ASP A 60 5.70 -4.95 17.44
CA ASP A 60 5.80 -6.23 16.77
C ASP A 60 6.52 -6.07 15.43
N SER A 61 7.56 -6.86 15.21
CA SER A 61 8.39 -6.79 14.00
C SER A 61 7.57 -7.05 12.75
N ASP A 62 6.58 -7.95 12.83
CA ASP A 62 5.70 -8.27 11.71
C ASP A 62 4.71 -7.13 11.47
N ALA A 63 4.04 -6.63 12.51
CA ALA A 63 3.14 -5.48 12.38
C ALA A 63 3.83 -4.26 11.75
N LEU A 64 5.06 -3.95 12.19
CA LEU A 64 5.86 -2.87 11.63
C LEU A 64 6.30 -3.15 10.18
N GLN A 65 6.60 -4.40 9.83
CA GLN A 65 6.91 -4.81 8.47
C GLN A 65 5.69 -4.63 7.56
N TYR A 66 4.54 -5.21 7.92
CA TYR A 66 3.31 -5.12 7.15
C TYR A 66 2.84 -3.68 6.98
N PHE A 67 2.91 -2.85 8.03
CA PHE A 67 2.62 -1.42 7.94
C PHE A 67 3.53 -0.72 6.93
N ALA A 68 4.85 -0.95 6.97
CA ALA A 68 5.78 -0.32 6.04
C ALA A 68 5.53 -0.75 4.58
N LEU A 69 5.19 -2.02 4.34
CA LEU A 69 4.83 -2.52 3.02
C LEU A 69 3.57 -1.87 2.49
N GLU A 70 2.54 -1.74 3.33
CA GLU A 70 1.27 -1.15 2.91
C GLU A 70 1.38 0.35 2.69
N VAL A 71 2.13 1.08 3.52
CA VAL A 71 2.41 2.51 3.28
C VAL A 71 3.18 2.72 1.98
N TYR A 72 4.22 1.93 1.73
CA TYR A 72 4.95 1.99 0.46
C TYR A 72 4.04 1.63 -0.73
N ALA A 73 3.18 0.63 -0.56
CA ALA A 73 2.19 0.27 -1.57
C ALA A 73 1.24 1.43 -1.86
N PHE A 74 0.68 2.03 -0.81
CA PHE A 74 -0.33 3.08 -0.91
C PHE A 74 0.23 4.39 -1.45
N ASP A 75 1.45 4.79 -1.07
CA ASP A 75 2.03 6.07 -1.47
C ASP A 75 2.78 5.97 -2.81
N ILE A 76 3.42 4.83 -3.08
CA ILE A 76 4.39 4.70 -4.19
C ILE A 76 3.96 3.67 -5.23
N ALA A 77 3.65 2.43 -4.84
CA ALA A 77 3.47 1.34 -5.80
C ALA A 77 2.11 1.38 -6.51
N VAL A 78 1.03 1.64 -5.77
CA VAL A 78 -0.36 1.76 -6.24
C VAL A 78 -1.01 2.95 -5.50
N PRO A 79 -0.73 4.19 -5.96
CA PRO A 79 -1.14 5.41 -5.27
C PRO A 79 -2.62 5.46 -4.89
N GLY A 80 -2.89 5.65 -3.60
CA GLY A 80 -4.25 5.80 -3.06
C GLY A 80 -5.03 4.49 -2.88
N VAL A 81 -4.46 3.34 -3.24
CA VAL A 81 -5.13 2.03 -3.18
C VAL A 81 -4.35 1.03 -2.34
N GLY A 82 -3.03 0.98 -2.48
CA GLY A 82 -2.20 -0.02 -1.81
C GLY A 82 -2.32 -1.42 -2.42
N CYS A 83 -1.95 -2.46 -1.66
CA CYS A 83 -2.12 -3.85 -2.11
C CYS A 83 -2.29 -4.85 -0.96
N ALA A 84 -3.15 -4.51 -0.02
CA ALA A 84 -3.50 -5.37 1.11
C ALA A 84 -4.06 -6.75 0.68
N GLY A 85 -4.78 -6.86 -0.45
CA GLY A 85 -5.25 -8.13 -1.00
C GLY A 85 -6.79 -8.22 -1.10
N PRO A 86 -7.35 -9.35 -1.56
CA PRO A 86 -8.78 -9.44 -1.92
C PRO A 86 -9.76 -9.28 -0.75
N ASN A 87 -9.32 -9.48 0.50
CA ASN A 87 -10.15 -9.35 1.70
C ASN A 87 -9.99 -8.02 2.44
N SER A 88 -9.18 -7.09 1.94
CA SER A 88 -9.14 -5.73 2.50
C SER A 88 -10.37 -4.98 1.99
N THR A 89 -11.42 -4.90 2.79
CA THR A 89 -12.54 -4.00 2.51
C THR A 89 -12.05 -2.55 2.64
N THR A 90 -11.51 -2.00 1.54
CA THR A 90 -11.47 -0.56 1.34
C THR A 90 -12.93 -0.11 1.29
N ALA A 91 -13.39 0.62 2.30
CA ALA A 91 -14.60 1.41 2.17
C ALA A 91 -14.44 2.26 0.89
N ASP A 92 -15.36 2.10 -0.06
CA ASP A 92 -15.40 2.80 -1.34
C ASP A 92 -15.21 4.31 -1.16
N GLY A 93 -13.96 4.75 -1.20
CA GLY A 93 -13.60 6.12 -1.50
C GLY A 93 -13.82 6.32 -2.99
N SER A 94 -15.07 6.56 -3.38
CA SER A 94 -15.45 6.96 -4.74
C SER A 94 -14.75 8.28 -5.08
N ALA A 95 -13.50 8.19 -5.51
CA ALA A 95 -12.83 9.26 -6.22
C ALA A 95 -13.47 9.31 -7.61
N THR A 96 -14.51 10.14 -7.73
CA THR A 96 -15.11 10.49 -9.03
C THR A 96 -13.99 10.99 -9.95
N PRO A 97 -13.80 10.42 -11.15
CA PRO A 97 -12.84 10.97 -12.09
C PRO A 97 -13.30 12.37 -12.47
N THR A 98 -12.54 13.41 -12.08
CA THR A 98 -12.73 14.75 -12.61
C THR A 98 -12.47 14.68 -14.12
N GLN A 99 -13.54 14.74 -14.92
CA GLN A 99 -13.43 14.96 -16.36
C GLN A 99 -12.80 16.32 -16.59
N GLU A 100 -11.63 16.31 -17.22
CA GLU A 100 -11.01 17.48 -17.82
C GLU A 100 -11.94 18.01 -18.93
N PRO A 101 -12.29 19.31 -18.96
CA PRO A 101 -13.18 19.83 -19.99
C PRO A 101 -12.50 19.74 -21.36
N ALA A 102 -13.15 19.06 -22.29
CA ALA A 102 -12.73 18.99 -23.68
C ALA A 102 -12.63 20.41 -24.27
N SER A 103 -11.43 20.78 -24.72
CA SER A 103 -11.22 22.02 -25.48
C SER A 103 -12.01 21.96 -26.78
N ALA A 104 -12.96 22.89 -26.93
CA ALA A 104 -13.73 23.04 -28.15
C ALA A 104 -12.82 23.54 -29.30
N SER A 105 -12.50 22.66 -30.25
CA SER A 105 -11.90 23.06 -31.52
C SER A 105 -12.88 23.92 -32.31
N THR A 106 -12.57 25.21 -32.42
CA THR A 106 -13.31 26.14 -33.26
C THR A 106 -12.84 25.95 -34.71
N THR A 107 -13.67 25.34 -35.56
CA THR A 107 -13.46 25.30 -37.01
C THR A 107 -13.94 26.59 -37.64
N THR A 108 -13.01 27.47 -38.01
CA THR A 108 -13.29 28.64 -38.85
C THR A 108 -13.39 28.18 -40.31
N SER A 109 -14.59 28.20 -40.89
CA SER A 109 -14.78 27.99 -42.32
C SER A 109 -14.67 29.34 -43.06
N ALA A 110 -13.65 29.46 -43.91
CA ALA A 110 -13.50 30.58 -44.83
C ALA A 110 -14.45 30.40 -46.03
N ALA A 111 -15.24 31.42 -46.31
CA ALA A 111 -16.10 31.48 -47.49
C ALA A 111 -15.26 31.77 -48.75
N GLU A 112 -15.30 30.87 -49.73
CA GLU A 112 -14.85 31.12 -51.09
C GLU A 112 -15.99 31.69 -51.94
N VAL A 113 -15.69 32.78 -52.64
CA VAL A 113 -16.52 33.50 -53.62
C VAL A 113 -16.06 33.07 -55.02
N SER A 114 -16.97 32.73 -55.91
CA SER A 114 -16.81 32.74 -57.40
C SER A 114 -18.22 32.67 -58.01
N ASP A 115 -18.73 33.78 -58.57
CA ASP A 115 -18.72 34.20 -60.00
C ASP A 115 -19.59 33.31 -60.88
#